data_AF-A0A7G8IPX2-F1
#
_entry.id   AF-A0A7G8IPX2-F1
#
_cell.length_a   1.000
_cell.length_b   1.000
_cell.length_c   1.000
_cell.angle_alpha   90.00
_cell.angle_beta   90.00
_cell.angle_gamma   90.00
#
_symmetry.space_group_name_H-M   'P 1'
#
loop_
_entity.id
_entity.type
_entity.pdbx_description
1 polymer ?
#
loop_
_entity_poly.entity_id
_entity_poly.type
_entity_poly.pdbx_seq_one_letter_code
_entity_poly.pdbx_strand_id
1 'polypeptide(L)'
;MKGFGRKIEIAWHYTTATRLLSLIKTRALQPFCIGLDPRTQPVVWFTRAEFYEPMAYPSWADANGIRRTMASEKEIADRSNGLLRVGVATDDACMKPLRQWQEQRDPGAKTAMDAMLTAARDLGSDPDQNWLVSFKPVSQKRWLHLQIAFPEDVDEQGVKTWSEWDLRAPYTKELLKLDAEQRASNACDEGESCLCCEPNQAWQNSNPWMQNLDDMINGRAE
;
A
#
# COMPACT_ATOMS: atom_id res chain seq x y z
N MET A 1 17.46 2.78 39.00
CA MET A 1 16.80 3.74 38.09
C MET A 1 16.15 2.94 36.98
N LYS A 2 14.81 2.89 36.92
CA LYS A 2 14.09 2.24 35.81
C LYS A 2 14.23 3.15 34.59
N GLY A 3 14.97 2.72 33.57
CA GLY A 3 15.02 3.43 32.30
C GLY A 3 13.60 3.52 31.74
N PHE A 4 13.09 4.73 31.56
CA PHE A 4 11.83 4.95 30.88
C PHE A 4 11.96 4.36 29.47
N GLY A 5 11.25 3.26 29.20
CA GLY A 5 11.19 2.68 27.86
C GLY A 5 10.69 3.76 26.91
N ARG A 6 11.57 4.26 26.05
CA ARG A 6 11.20 5.26 25.05
C ARG A 6 10.07 4.66 24.20
N LYS A 7 8.92 5.33 24.14
CA LYS A 7 7.82 4.92 23.27
C LYS A 7 8.36 4.94 21.84
N ILE A 8 8.29 3.81 21.15
CA ILE A 8 8.66 3.72 19.74
C ILE A 8 7.61 4.50 18.97
N GLU A 9 8.05 5.51 18.23
CA GLU A 9 7.20 6.24 17.32
C GLU A 9 7.10 5.46 16.00
N ILE A 10 5.87 5.30 15.49
CA ILE A 10 5.56 4.54 14.29
C ILE A 10 5.21 5.52 13.18
N ALA A 11 5.71 5.24 11.97
CA ALA A 11 5.24 5.86 10.74
C ALA A 11 4.63 4.82 9.82
N TRP A 12 3.58 5.23 9.11
CA TRP A 12 2.73 4.38 8.30
C TRP A 12 2.95 4.64 6.82
N HIS A 13 3.13 3.56 6.06
CA HIS A 13 3.00 3.57 4.61
C HIS A 13 1.63 3.03 4.24
N TYR A 14 0.76 3.87 3.67
CA TYR A 14 -0.57 3.49 3.21
C TYR A 14 -0.55 3.00 1.77
N THR A 15 -1.28 1.92 1.50
CA THR A 15 -1.45 1.33 0.17
C THR A 15 -2.74 0.49 0.11
N THR A 16 -2.98 -0.17 -1.01
CA THR A 16 -4.19 -0.98 -1.22
C THR A 16 -3.93 -2.46 -0.93
N ALA A 17 -4.96 -3.21 -0.53
CA ALA A 17 -4.82 -4.65 -0.25
C ALA A 17 -4.39 -5.45 -1.50
N THR A 18 -4.70 -4.98 -2.71
CA THR A 18 -4.15 -5.53 -3.97
C THR A 18 -2.62 -5.57 -4.04
N ARG A 19 -1.89 -4.78 -3.23
CA ARG A 19 -0.43 -4.78 -3.16
C ARG A 19 0.15 -5.80 -2.19
N LEU A 20 -0.67 -6.41 -1.33
CA LEU A 20 -0.23 -7.29 -0.25
C LEU A 20 0.68 -8.42 -0.74
N LEU A 21 0.25 -9.20 -1.74
CA LEU A 21 1.05 -10.33 -2.25
C LEU A 21 2.39 -9.87 -2.85
N SER A 22 2.39 -8.73 -3.56
CA SER A 22 3.62 -8.14 -4.10
C SER A 22 4.58 -7.78 -2.97
N LEU A 23 4.09 -7.14 -1.91
CA LEU A 23 4.87 -6.76 -0.74
C LEU A 23 5.44 -7.97 0.01
N ILE A 24 4.65 -9.03 0.19
CA ILE A 24 5.10 -10.27 0.85
C ILE A 24 6.22 -10.93 0.04
N LYS A 25 6.10 -10.93 -1.30
CA LYS A 25 7.09 -11.53 -2.20
C LYS A 25 8.40 -10.75 -2.28
N THR A 26 8.32 -9.43 -2.46
CA THR A 26 9.51 -8.57 -2.54
C THR A 26 10.18 -8.39 -1.18
N ARG A 27 9.44 -8.61 -0.08
CA ARG A 27 9.89 -8.40 1.30
C ARG A 27 10.46 -7.01 1.54
N ALA A 28 9.96 -6.02 0.81
CA ALA A 28 10.37 -4.63 0.93
C ALA A 28 9.34 -3.67 0.33
N LEU A 29 9.19 -2.51 0.96
CA LEU A 29 8.58 -1.35 0.32
C LEU A 29 9.61 -0.76 -0.65
N GLN A 30 9.27 -0.72 -1.94
CA GLN A 30 10.17 -0.23 -2.98
C GLN A 30 9.88 1.25 -3.25
N PRO A 31 10.92 2.10 -3.42
CA PRO A 31 10.73 3.47 -3.87
C PRO A 31 10.00 3.49 -5.21
N PHE A 32 9.01 4.37 -5.36
CA PHE A 32 8.21 4.45 -6.58
C PHE A 32 7.89 5.91 -6.92
N CYS A 33 7.90 6.26 -8.21
CA CYS A 33 7.44 7.56 -8.71
C CYS A 33 6.00 7.44 -9.20
N ILE A 34 5.01 7.72 -8.35
CA ILE A 34 3.61 7.85 -8.83
C ILE A 34 3.42 9.29 -9.29
N GLY A 35 3.12 9.50 -10.57
CA GLY A 35 2.59 10.78 -11.08
C GLY A 35 3.53 11.99 -11.01
N LEU A 36 4.76 11.81 -10.54
CA LEU A 36 5.79 12.84 -10.53
C LEU A 36 6.61 12.79 -11.83
N ASP A 37 7.19 13.94 -12.20
CA ASP A 37 8.11 14.08 -13.32
C ASP A 37 9.13 12.92 -13.30
N PRO A 38 9.41 12.23 -14.43
CA PRO A 38 10.39 11.13 -14.49
C PRO A 38 11.77 11.47 -13.92
N ARG A 39 12.10 12.76 -13.80
CA ARG A 39 13.32 13.28 -13.17
C ARG A 39 13.27 13.30 -11.64
N THR A 40 12.10 13.12 -11.04
CA THR A 40 11.96 13.01 -9.60
C THR A 40 12.53 11.69 -9.11
N GLN A 41 13.31 11.77 -8.04
CA GLN A 41 13.89 10.60 -7.41
C GLN A 41 12.79 9.75 -6.76
N PRO A 42 12.69 8.44 -7.05
CA PRO A 42 11.73 7.57 -6.39
C PRO A 42 11.92 7.55 -4.88
N VAL A 43 10.81 7.57 -4.14
CA VAL A 43 10.79 7.51 -2.68
C VAL A 43 9.71 6.55 -2.19
N VAL A 44 9.89 6.05 -0.97
CA VAL A 44 8.83 5.46 -0.16
C VAL A 44 8.34 6.54 0.79
N TRP A 45 7.06 6.90 0.68
CA TRP A 45 6.40 7.85 1.55
C TRP A 45 5.86 7.18 2.80
N PHE A 46 5.96 7.89 3.92
CA PHE A 46 5.39 7.53 5.20
C PHE A 46 4.73 8.76 5.82
N THR A 47 3.76 8.54 6.70
CA THR A 47 3.15 9.57 7.53
C THR A 47 3.05 9.11 8.98
N ARG A 48 3.12 10.03 9.93
CA ARG A 48 2.80 9.76 11.35
C ARG A 48 1.30 9.68 11.61
N ALA A 49 0.47 10.10 10.66
CA ALA A 49 -0.98 10.06 10.79
C ALA A 49 -1.50 8.61 10.91
N GLU A 50 -2.37 8.36 11.90
CA GLU A 50 -3.00 7.05 12.11
C GLU A 50 -4.25 6.82 11.24
N PHE A 51 -4.76 7.87 10.59
CA PHE A 51 -5.82 7.76 9.58
C PHE A 51 -5.21 7.56 8.19
N TYR A 52 -6.00 7.00 7.26
CA TYR A 52 -5.51 6.73 5.91
C TYR A 52 -5.27 8.06 5.18
N GLU A 53 -4.01 8.32 4.82
CA GLU A 53 -3.58 9.59 4.25
C GLU A 53 -4.28 9.89 2.91
N PRO A 54 -5.05 11.00 2.77
CA PRO A 54 -5.76 11.34 1.54
C PRO A 54 -4.86 11.44 0.31
N MET A 55 -3.62 11.90 0.49
CA MET A 55 -2.63 11.97 -0.59
C MET A 55 -2.12 10.59 -1.05
N ALA A 56 -2.44 9.52 -0.33
CA ALA A 56 -2.18 8.14 -0.75
C ALA A 56 -3.34 7.53 -1.55
N TYR A 57 -4.41 8.28 -1.83
CA TYR A 57 -5.55 7.77 -2.60
C TYR A 57 -5.12 7.46 -4.04
N PRO A 58 -5.34 6.22 -4.53
CA PRO A 58 -4.95 5.84 -5.87
C PRO A 58 -5.84 6.53 -6.92
N SER A 59 -5.28 6.74 -8.11
CA SER A 59 -6.06 7.06 -9.30
C SER A 59 -6.57 5.77 -9.96
N TRP A 60 -7.81 5.81 -10.45
CA TRP A 60 -8.46 4.71 -11.14
C TRP A 60 -8.98 5.17 -12.50
N ALA A 61 -8.86 4.30 -13.51
CA ALA A 61 -9.46 4.53 -14.83
C ALA A 61 -10.87 3.92 -14.87
N ASP A 62 -11.87 4.70 -15.28
CA ASP A 62 -13.21 4.18 -15.51
C ASP A 62 -13.27 3.30 -16.78
N ALA A 63 -14.47 2.77 -17.09
CA ALA A 63 -14.68 1.93 -18.26
C ALA A 63 -14.39 2.65 -19.60
N ASN A 64 -14.36 3.98 -19.60
CA ASN A 64 -14.03 4.82 -20.76
C ASN A 64 -12.55 5.21 -20.79
N GLY A 65 -11.74 4.72 -19.84
CA GLY A 65 -10.32 5.04 -19.71
C GLY A 65 -10.02 6.38 -19.05
N ILE A 66 -11.04 7.09 -18.54
CA ILE A 66 -10.86 8.38 -17.86
C ILE A 66 -10.30 8.12 -16.46
N ARG A 67 -9.13 8.67 -16.17
CA ARG A 67 -8.48 8.56 -14.86
C ARG A 67 -9.03 9.63 -13.91
N ARG A 68 -9.49 9.19 -12.73
CA ARG A 68 -9.80 10.08 -11.60
C ARG A 68 -9.17 9.55 -10.32
N THR A 69 -8.84 10.44 -9.40
CA THR A 69 -8.50 10.07 -8.02
C THR A 69 -9.75 9.54 -7.34
N MET A 70 -9.63 8.45 -6.57
CA MET A 70 -10.73 7.96 -5.75
C MET A 70 -11.08 9.00 -4.67
N ALA A 71 -12.36 9.07 -4.31
CA ALA A 71 -12.87 10.17 -3.49
C ALA A 71 -12.95 9.85 -1.99
N SER A 72 -12.91 8.58 -1.59
CA SER A 72 -13.04 8.17 -0.18
C SER A 72 -12.31 6.87 0.14
N GLU A 73 -12.01 6.66 1.42
CA GLU A 73 -11.48 5.39 1.95
C GLU A 73 -12.37 4.20 1.59
N LYS A 74 -13.70 4.38 1.70
CA LYS A 74 -14.69 3.35 1.35
C LYS A 74 -14.60 2.95 -0.12
N GLU A 75 -14.52 3.91 -1.03
CA GLU A 75 -14.37 3.62 -2.45
C GLU A 75 -13.08 2.82 -2.73
N ILE A 76 -11.99 3.17 -2.07
CA ILE A 76 -10.71 2.48 -2.24
C ILE A 76 -10.79 1.05 -1.70
N ALA A 77 -11.37 0.88 -0.52
CA ALA A 77 -11.56 -0.42 0.12
C ALA A 77 -12.40 -1.34 -0.78
N ASP A 78 -13.54 -0.87 -1.27
CA ASP A 78 -14.43 -1.66 -2.14
C ASP A 78 -13.76 -2.08 -3.45
N ARG A 79 -13.00 -1.16 -4.07
CA ARG A 79 -12.34 -1.44 -5.37
C ARG A 79 -11.07 -2.26 -5.23
N SER A 80 -10.45 -2.24 -4.05
CA SER A 80 -9.13 -2.86 -3.83
C SER A 80 -9.15 -4.01 -2.84
N ASN A 81 -10.34 -4.45 -2.44
CA ASN A 81 -10.58 -5.49 -1.43
C ASN A 81 -9.92 -5.17 -0.09
N GLY A 82 -10.00 -3.90 0.30
CA GLY A 82 -9.49 -3.38 1.55
C GLY A 82 -8.32 -2.41 1.41
N LEU A 83 -7.99 -1.81 2.54
CA LEU A 83 -6.89 -0.87 2.72
C LEU A 83 -5.76 -1.57 3.45
N LEU A 84 -4.52 -1.26 3.09
CA LEU A 84 -3.33 -1.85 3.68
C LEU A 84 -2.44 -0.75 4.24
N ARG A 85 -1.84 -0.98 5.40
CA ARG A 85 -0.78 -0.13 5.93
C ARG A 85 0.36 -0.93 6.53
N VAL A 86 1.57 -0.37 6.39
CA VAL A 86 2.79 -0.95 6.96
C VAL A 86 3.37 0.04 7.96
N GLY A 87 3.45 -0.38 9.23
CA GLY A 87 4.01 0.42 10.31
C GLY A 87 5.49 0.13 10.52
N VAL A 88 6.32 1.17 10.56
CA VAL A 88 7.77 1.07 10.81
C VAL A 88 8.20 2.02 11.93
N ALA A 89 9.23 1.66 12.69
CA ALA A 89 9.84 2.58 13.65
C ALA A 89 10.49 3.78 12.95
N THR A 90 10.20 5.00 13.42
CA THR A 90 10.86 6.22 12.91
C THR A 90 12.31 6.32 13.36
N ASP A 91 12.59 5.89 14.60
CA ASP A 91 13.91 5.90 15.23
C ASP A 91 14.33 4.47 15.59
N ASP A 92 14.99 3.81 14.64
CA ASP A 92 15.60 2.49 14.84
C ASP A 92 17.11 2.67 14.92
N ALA A 93 17.70 2.48 16.10
CA ALA A 93 19.14 2.65 16.31
C ALA A 93 20.01 1.76 15.40
N CYS A 94 19.47 0.67 14.87
CA CYS A 94 20.16 -0.27 14.00
C CYS A 94 20.01 0.07 12.51
N MET A 95 19.15 1.02 12.13
CA MET A 95 18.85 1.33 10.73
C MET A 95 18.78 2.83 10.46
N LYS A 96 18.97 3.23 9.19
CA LYS A 96 18.92 4.66 8.86
C LYS A 96 17.52 5.22 9.17
N PRO A 97 17.42 6.35 9.89
CA PRO A 97 16.15 6.97 10.23
C PRO A 97 15.43 7.40 8.94
N LEU A 98 14.10 7.41 9.01
CA LEU A 98 13.31 8.09 7.98
C LEU A 98 13.62 9.58 8.07
N ARG A 99 13.64 10.26 6.92
CA ARG A 99 13.95 11.70 6.86
C ARG A 99 12.67 12.51 6.79
N GLN A 100 12.67 13.68 7.41
CA GLN A 100 11.63 14.67 7.16
C GLN A 100 11.70 15.07 5.69
N TRP A 101 10.55 15.05 5.00
CA TRP A 101 10.53 15.26 3.55
C TRP A 101 11.04 16.68 3.18
N GLN A 102 10.75 17.68 4.03
CA GLN A 102 11.15 19.08 3.84
C GLN A 102 12.66 19.26 3.70
N GLU A 103 13.44 18.52 4.49
CA GLU A 103 14.91 18.59 4.48
C GLU A 103 15.52 18.10 3.16
N GLN A 104 14.71 17.44 2.33
CA GLN A 104 15.12 16.82 1.07
C GLN A 104 14.58 17.58 -0.16
N ARG A 105 13.92 18.73 0.06
CA ARG A 105 13.34 19.55 -1.00
C ARG A 105 14.43 20.23 -1.83
N ASP A 106 14.41 20.03 -3.14
CA ASP A 106 15.20 20.85 -4.07
C ASP A 106 14.62 22.29 -4.10
N PRO A 107 15.40 23.33 -3.74
CA PRO A 107 14.96 24.72 -3.81
C PRO A 107 14.53 25.18 -5.22
N GLY A 108 14.94 24.47 -6.28
CA GLY A 108 14.59 24.75 -7.68
C GLY A 108 13.27 24.13 -8.16
N ALA A 109 12.76 23.09 -7.49
CA ALA A 109 11.55 22.36 -7.88
C ALA A 109 10.27 22.92 -7.22
N LYS A 110 10.24 24.23 -6.93
CA LYS A 110 9.27 24.82 -5.99
C LYS A 110 7.81 24.61 -6.37
N THR A 111 7.44 24.83 -7.64
CA THR A 111 6.03 24.97 -8.05
C THR A 111 5.19 23.70 -7.94
N ALA A 112 5.67 22.56 -8.44
CA ALA A 112 4.90 21.32 -8.39
C ALA A 112 4.76 20.79 -6.96
N MET A 113 5.82 20.91 -6.18
CA MET A 113 5.83 20.50 -4.78
C MET A 113 4.94 21.41 -3.92
N ASP A 114 4.99 22.74 -4.12
CA ASP A 114 4.08 23.66 -3.41
C ASP A 114 2.61 23.38 -3.73
N ALA A 115 2.28 23.07 -4.99
CA ALA A 115 0.92 22.68 -5.37
C ALA A 115 0.48 21.39 -4.67
N MET A 116 1.34 20.38 -4.62
CA MET A 116 1.06 19.11 -3.93
C MET A 116 0.87 19.31 -2.42
N LEU A 117 1.68 20.16 -1.79
CA LEU A 117 1.55 20.47 -0.35
C LEU A 117 0.31 21.29 -0.04
N THR A 118 -0.07 22.20 -0.94
CA THR A 118 -1.32 22.96 -0.82
C THR A 118 -2.51 22.00 -0.90
N ALA A 119 -2.54 21.13 -1.92
CA ALA A 119 -3.58 20.10 -2.05
C ALA A 119 -3.64 19.16 -0.84
N ALA A 120 -2.49 18.75 -0.31
CA ALA A 120 -2.43 17.92 0.90
C ALA A 120 -3.10 18.62 2.09
N ARG A 121 -2.77 19.90 2.33
CA ARG A 121 -3.37 20.68 3.42
C ARG A 121 -4.87 20.92 3.21
N ASP A 122 -5.30 21.16 1.98
CA ASP A 122 -6.71 21.31 1.63
C ASP A 122 -7.52 20.03 1.91
N LEU A 123 -6.87 18.86 1.82
CA LEU A 123 -7.42 17.56 2.19
C LEU A 123 -7.30 17.22 3.69
N GLY A 124 -6.74 18.13 4.50
CA GLY A 124 -6.59 17.97 5.95
C GLY A 124 -5.29 17.27 6.39
N SER A 125 -4.35 17.01 5.48
CA SER A 125 -3.03 16.47 5.82
C SER A 125 -2.14 17.53 6.48
N ASP A 126 -1.24 17.09 7.37
CA ASP A 126 -0.15 17.92 7.89
C ASP A 126 1.21 17.38 7.42
N PRO A 127 1.62 17.70 6.18
CA PRO A 127 2.86 17.19 5.62
C PRO A 127 4.08 17.68 6.40
N ASP A 128 4.05 18.88 6.98
CA ASP A 128 5.22 19.52 7.59
C ASP A 128 5.64 18.79 8.88
N GLN A 129 4.68 18.24 9.63
CA GLN A 129 4.96 17.49 10.85
C GLN A 129 5.00 15.97 10.63
N ASN A 130 4.15 15.45 9.75
CA ASN A 130 3.88 14.01 9.71
C ASN A 130 4.63 13.26 8.61
N TRP A 131 4.99 13.91 7.51
CA TRP A 131 5.49 13.18 6.35
C TRP A 131 6.97 12.89 6.41
N LEU A 132 7.29 11.63 6.13
CA LEU A 132 8.64 11.10 6.17
C LEU A 132 8.92 10.35 4.86
N VAL A 133 10.19 10.31 4.45
CA VAL A 133 10.60 9.64 3.21
C VAL A 133 11.80 8.72 3.40
N SER A 134 11.84 7.68 2.57
CA SER A 134 13.04 6.87 2.32
C SER A 134 13.31 6.77 0.82
N PHE A 135 14.50 7.17 0.38
CA PHE A 135 14.98 6.96 -0.99
C PHE A 135 15.49 5.53 -1.23
N LYS A 136 15.56 4.71 -0.18
CA LYS A 136 15.99 3.32 -0.25
C LYS A 136 14.81 2.38 0.02
N PRO A 137 14.84 1.15 -0.51
CA PRO A 137 13.87 0.14 -0.14
C PRO A 137 13.84 -0.08 1.38
N VAL A 138 12.64 -0.18 1.94
CA VAL A 138 12.42 -0.44 3.37
C VAL A 138 12.07 -1.92 3.53
N SER A 139 13.06 -2.71 3.93
CA SER A 139 12.94 -4.16 4.10
C SER A 139 11.86 -4.54 5.12
N GLN A 140 11.22 -5.69 4.92
CA GLN A 140 10.26 -6.31 5.84
C GLN A 140 10.80 -6.50 7.26
N LYS A 141 12.13 -6.60 7.44
CA LYS A 141 12.74 -6.62 8.78
C LYS A 141 12.47 -5.35 9.59
N ARG A 142 12.12 -4.23 8.95
CA ARG A 142 11.74 -2.96 9.58
C ARG A 142 10.26 -2.88 9.94
N TRP A 143 9.44 -3.78 9.41
CA TRP A 143 7.99 -3.72 9.58
C TRP A 143 7.66 -4.20 10.98
N LEU A 144 7.08 -3.30 11.78
CA LEU A 144 6.53 -3.61 13.10
C LEU A 144 5.09 -4.09 12.97
N HIS A 145 4.36 -3.54 12.01
CA HIS A 145 2.96 -3.80 11.76
C HIS A 145 2.72 -3.99 10.27
N LEU A 146 1.83 -4.93 9.94
CA LEU A 146 1.26 -5.06 8.61
C LEU A 146 -0.24 -5.22 8.84
N GLN A 147 -0.99 -4.16 8.58
CA GLN A 147 -2.40 -4.12 8.94
C GLN A 147 -3.27 -3.98 7.70
N ILE A 148 -4.42 -4.66 7.72
CA ILE A 148 -5.45 -4.59 6.69
C ILE A 148 -6.77 -4.14 7.32
N ALA A 149 -7.51 -3.30 6.62
CA ALA A 149 -8.92 -3.03 6.90
C ALA A 149 -9.73 -3.58 5.74
N PHE A 150 -10.62 -4.54 6.00
CA PHE A 150 -11.47 -5.12 4.97
C PHE A 150 -12.58 -4.14 4.57
N PRO A 151 -13.23 -4.30 3.40
CA PRO A 151 -14.29 -3.40 2.95
C PRO A 151 -15.40 -3.16 3.98
N GLU A 152 -15.75 -4.17 4.77
CA GLU A 152 -16.73 -4.11 5.87
C GLU A 152 -16.24 -3.33 7.11
N ASP A 153 -14.93 -3.20 7.28
CA ASP A 153 -14.30 -2.41 8.35
C ASP A 153 -14.16 -0.93 8.00
N VAL A 154 -14.61 -0.52 6.81
CA VAL A 154 -14.53 0.87 6.31
C VAL A 154 -15.95 1.38 6.05
N ASP A 155 -16.25 2.58 6.50
CA ASP A 155 -17.48 3.28 6.16
C ASP A 155 -17.22 4.72 5.68
N GLU A 156 -18.28 5.52 5.58
CA GLU A 156 -18.19 6.91 5.12
C GLU A 156 -17.41 7.82 6.09
N GLN A 157 -17.15 7.37 7.32
CA GLN A 157 -16.31 8.08 8.30
C GLN A 157 -14.85 7.59 8.27
N GLY A 158 -14.55 6.54 7.49
CA GLY A 158 -13.22 5.98 7.30
C GLY A 158 -13.06 4.59 7.91
N VAL A 159 -11.82 4.20 8.22
CA VAL A 159 -11.51 2.90 8.82
C VAL A 159 -11.96 2.83 10.28
N LYS A 160 -12.83 1.85 10.60
CA LYS A 160 -13.23 1.51 11.97
C LYS A 160 -12.18 0.70 12.69
N THR A 161 -11.63 -0.28 12.00
CA THR A 161 -10.80 -1.34 12.56
C THR A 161 -9.69 -1.73 11.61
N TRP A 162 -8.50 -1.93 12.17
CA TRP A 162 -7.35 -2.47 11.48
C TRP A 162 -7.03 -3.84 12.07
N SER A 163 -6.97 -4.86 11.22
CA SER A 163 -6.59 -6.22 11.58
C SER A 163 -5.10 -6.44 11.29
N GLU A 164 -4.37 -7.02 12.24
CA GLU A 164 -2.97 -7.42 12.02
C GLU A 164 -2.89 -8.62 11.08
N TRP A 165 -2.02 -8.52 10.09
CA TRP A 165 -1.73 -9.58 9.15
C TRP A 165 -0.49 -10.37 9.58
N ASP A 166 -0.67 -11.63 9.97
CA ASP A 166 0.44 -12.51 10.31
C ASP A 166 1.07 -13.15 9.06
N LEU A 167 2.27 -12.66 8.73
CA LEU A 167 3.10 -13.17 7.64
C LEU A 167 3.53 -14.64 7.80
N ARG A 168 3.44 -15.20 9.01
CA ARG A 168 3.84 -16.57 9.33
C ARG A 168 2.67 -17.53 9.39
N ALA A 169 1.45 -17.02 9.43
CA ALA A 169 0.26 -17.82 9.55
C ALA A 169 0.07 -18.76 8.35
N PRO A 170 -0.58 -19.93 8.54
CA PRO A 170 -0.85 -20.88 7.46
C PRO A 170 -1.56 -20.25 6.26
N TYR A 171 -2.56 -19.40 6.49
CA TYR A 171 -3.32 -18.75 5.43
C TYR A 171 -2.44 -17.88 4.52
N THR A 172 -1.42 -17.20 5.06
CA THR A 172 -0.47 -16.42 4.25
C THR A 172 0.33 -17.33 3.30
N LYS A 173 0.74 -18.50 3.78
CA LYS A 173 1.49 -19.47 2.95
C LYS A 173 0.62 -20.05 1.84
N GLU A 174 -0.63 -20.37 2.17
CA GLU A 174 -1.61 -20.86 1.23
C GLU A 174 -1.92 -19.82 0.14
N LEU A 175 -2.13 -18.55 0.51
CA LEU A 175 -2.31 -17.47 -0.47
C LEU A 175 -1.12 -17.32 -1.42
N LEU A 176 0.11 -17.43 -0.91
CA LEU A 176 1.30 -17.39 -1.76
C LEU A 176 1.39 -18.60 -2.70
N LYS A 177 0.98 -19.78 -2.24
CA LYS A 177 0.92 -21.00 -3.04
C LYS A 177 -0.11 -20.86 -4.16
N LEU A 178 -1.32 -20.42 -3.82
CA LEU A 178 -2.40 -20.27 -4.79
C LEU A 178 -2.05 -19.20 -5.84
N ASP A 179 -1.46 -18.06 -5.47
CA ASP A 179 -0.99 -17.08 -6.46
C ASP A 179 0.10 -17.66 -7.37
N ALA A 180 1.01 -18.49 -6.83
CA ALA A 180 2.02 -19.16 -7.65
C ALA A 180 1.39 -20.16 -8.65
N GLU A 181 0.39 -20.93 -8.22
CA GLU A 181 -0.37 -21.85 -9.07
C GLU A 181 -1.15 -21.10 -10.16
N GLN A 182 -1.82 -19.98 -9.81
CA GLN A 182 -2.52 -19.16 -10.78
C GLN A 182 -1.56 -18.59 -11.84
N ARG A 183 -0.38 -18.11 -11.43
CA ARG A 183 0.64 -17.63 -12.39
C ARG A 183 1.18 -18.75 -13.26
N ALA A 184 1.39 -19.94 -12.72
CA ALA A 184 1.83 -21.09 -13.50
C ALA A 184 0.77 -21.51 -14.52
N SER A 185 -0.51 -21.49 -14.15
CA SER A 185 -1.63 -21.75 -15.06
C SER A 185 -1.75 -20.68 -16.16
N ASN A 186 -1.45 -19.43 -15.84
CA ASN A 186 -1.48 -18.32 -16.81
C ASN A 186 -0.20 -18.22 -17.66
N ALA A 187 0.88 -18.93 -17.29
CA ALA A 187 2.14 -18.92 -18.03
C ALA A 187 2.08 -19.73 -19.34
N CYS A 188 0.93 -20.31 -19.67
CA CYS A 188 0.69 -21.06 -20.90
C CYS A 188 0.53 -20.20 -22.17
N ASP A 189 0.66 -18.87 -22.12
CA ASP A 189 0.37 -17.98 -23.26
C ASP A 189 1.55 -17.11 -23.79
N GLU A 190 2.80 -17.27 -23.30
CA GLU A 190 3.92 -16.42 -23.75
C GLU A 190 4.92 -17.10 -24.72
N GLY A 191 4.61 -18.26 -25.29
CA GLY A 191 5.57 -18.98 -26.14
C GLY A 191 5.01 -19.77 -27.33
N GLU A 192 3.80 -20.32 -27.25
CA GLU A 192 3.19 -21.06 -28.35
C GLU A 192 1.68 -20.78 -28.37
N SER A 193 1.13 -20.60 -29.56
CA SER A 193 -0.29 -20.30 -29.78
C SER A 193 -1.22 -21.32 -29.09
N CYS A 194 -1.78 -20.99 -27.93
CA CYS A 194 -2.92 -21.73 -27.37
C CYS A 194 -4.17 -21.34 -28.18
N LEU A 195 -4.84 -22.30 -28.81
CA LEU A 195 -6.13 -22.13 -29.50
C LEU A 195 -7.31 -21.82 -28.53
N CYS A 196 -7.00 -21.49 -27.28
CA CYS A 196 -7.86 -21.52 -26.11
C CYS A 196 -8.23 -20.11 -25.61
N CYS A 197 -7.41 -19.11 -25.95
CA CYS A 197 -7.45 -17.79 -25.33
C CYS A 197 -7.77 -16.72 -26.38
N GLU A 198 -8.97 -16.15 -26.33
CA GLU A 198 -9.32 -14.99 -27.14
C GLU A 198 -8.49 -13.75 -26.73
N PRO A 199 -8.13 -12.87 -27.68
CA PRO A 199 -7.15 -11.82 -27.45
C PRO A 199 -7.73 -10.66 -26.63
N ASN A 200 -6.98 -10.24 -25.62
CA ASN A 200 -7.04 -8.90 -25.01
C ASN A 200 -8.44 -8.45 -24.52
N GLN A 201 -8.86 -8.99 -23.38
CA GLN A 201 -9.55 -8.15 -22.40
C GLN A 201 -8.57 -7.76 -21.31
N ALA A 202 -8.32 -6.44 -21.23
CA ALA A 202 -7.68 -5.80 -20.10
C ALA A 202 -8.16 -6.44 -18.79
N TRP A 203 -7.21 -6.87 -17.95
CA TRP A 203 -7.40 -7.34 -16.58
C TRP A 203 -8.69 -6.80 -15.95
N GLN A 204 -9.79 -7.53 -16.13
CA GLN A 204 -11.03 -7.23 -15.45
C GLN A 204 -10.80 -7.66 -14.01
N ASN A 205 -10.90 -6.66 -13.13
CA ASN A 205 -10.71 -6.76 -11.69
C ASN A 205 -11.83 -7.56 -11.00
N SER A 206 -12.17 -8.75 -11.46
CA SER A 206 -12.81 -9.74 -10.61
C SER A 206 -11.70 -10.53 -9.95
N ASN A 207 -11.24 -10.06 -8.80
CA ASN A 207 -10.23 -10.75 -8.02
C ASN A 207 -10.81 -12.10 -7.53
N PRO A 208 -10.41 -13.27 -8.11
CA PRO A 208 -10.98 -14.57 -7.76
C PRO A 208 -10.67 -14.98 -6.31
N TRP A 209 -9.74 -14.25 -5.66
CA TRP A 209 -9.33 -14.46 -4.27
C TRP A 209 -10.39 -14.08 -3.24
N MET A 210 -11.45 -13.33 -3.60
CA MET A 210 -12.45 -12.84 -2.63
C MET A 210 -13.24 -13.95 -1.95
N GLN A 211 -13.61 -15.03 -2.67
CA GLN A 211 -14.33 -16.14 -2.04
C GLN A 211 -13.43 -16.91 -1.07
N ASN A 212 -12.17 -17.15 -1.44
CA ASN A 212 -11.24 -17.92 -0.61
C ASN A 212 -10.67 -17.12 0.57
N LEU A 213 -10.48 -15.80 0.46
CA LEU A 213 -9.87 -14.99 1.53
C LEU A 213 -10.80 -14.90 2.76
N ASP A 214 -12.09 -14.68 2.54
CA ASP A 214 -13.09 -14.61 3.61
C ASP A 214 -13.26 -15.97 4.29
N ASP A 215 -13.26 -17.07 3.53
CA ASP A 215 -13.36 -18.43 4.07
C ASP A 215 -12.10 -18.83 4.86
N MET A 216 -10.91 -18.43 4.40
CA MET A 216 -9.63 -18.70 5.05
C MET A 216 -9.44 -17.87 6.34
N ILE A 217 -9.94 -16.63 6.37
CA ILE A 217 -9.83 -15.74 7.55
C ILE A 217 -10.89 -16.08 8.59
N ASN A 218 -12.11 -16.42 8.17
CA ASN A 218 -13.23 -16.70 9.07
C ASN A 218 -13.37 -18.17 9.47
N GLY A 219 -12.41 -19.03 9.09
CA GLY A 219 -12.32 -20.42 9.56
C GLY A 219 -13.51 -21.30 9.18
N ARG A 220 -14.11 -21.10 8.00
CA ARG A 220 -15.14 -21.99 7.45
C ARG A 220 -14.53 -22.91 6.39
N ALA A 221 -13.60 -23.76 6.80
CA ALA A 221 -13.31 -24.98 6.07
C ALA A 221 -14.20 -26.07 6.67
N GLU A 222 -15.20 -26.53 5.91
CA GLU A 222 -15.87 -27.81 6.20
C GLU A 222 -14.88 -28.98 6.16
#